data_AF-D4GE52-F1
#
_entry.id   AF-D4GE52-F1
#
_cell.length_a   1.000
_cell.length_b   1.000
_cell.length_c   1.000
_cell.angle_alpha   90.00
_cell.angle_beta   90.00
_cell.angle_gamma   90.00
#
_symmetry.space_group_name_H-M   'P 1'
#
loop_
_entity.id
_entity.type
_entity.pdbx_description
1 polymer ?
#
loop_
_entity_poly.entity_id
_entity_poly.type
_entity_poly.pdbx_seq_one_letter_code
_entity_poly.pdbx_strand_id
1 'polypeptide(L)'
;MKIKNALKEVRKKTISSMDKVFNLKQIGTIGNVYSVRTIVGRYLKYSNDGTINNRLVNVKGVSIPYTSFFKIIWEQDVTKLLETELIYYGWAYIDKYDKGYKIKFKKSFLGEDGGLLPVSFFISHKTIEKYPIKKLVITRLAGISSMAKPVGFVFIYGKPRIYTSPQSQKKYVNFDVFNLDFVDINKDSPMPKSH
;
A
#
# COMPACT_ATOMS: atom_id res chain seq x y z
N MET A 1 -45.35 -38.38 11.16
CA MET A 1 -43.92 -37.99 11.34
C MET A 1 -43.24 -37.69 10.00
N LYS A 2 -43.76 -36.76 9.17
CA LYS A 2 -43.12 -36.36 7.88
C LYS A 2 -43.16 -34.85 7.59
N ILE A 3 -44.02 -34.09 8.27
CA ILE A 3 -44.19 -32.64 8.02
C ILE A 3 -43.10 -31.78 8.69
N LYS A 4 -42.56 -32.21 9.86
CA LYS A 4 -41.50 -31.46 10.56
C LYS A 4 -40.13 -31.48 9.84
N ASN A 5 -39.87 -32.47 8.98
CA ASN A 5 -38.61 -32.58 8.25
C ASN A 5 -38.59 -31.75 6.96
N ALA A 6 -39.73 -31.63 6.26
CA ALA A 6 -39.84 -30.79 5.06
C ALA A 6 -39.64 -29.29 5.36
N LEU A 7 -40.17 -28.80 6.48
CA LEU A 7 -39.97 -27.40 6.92
C LEU A 7 -38.50 -27.10 7.30
N LYS A 8 -37.74 -28.11 7.73
CA LYS A 8 -36.31 -27.99 8.06
C LYS A 8 -35.45 -27.90 6.80
N GLU A 9 -35.77 -28.67 5.76
CA GLU A 9 -35.06 -28.60 4.47
C GLU A 9 -35.37 -27.33 3.67
N VAL A 10 -36.62 -26.87 3.67
CA VAL A 10 -36.99 -25.60 3.03
C VAL A 10 -36.28 -24.44 3.73
N ARG A 11 -36.26 -24.39 5.07
CA ARG A 11 -35.45 -23.39 5.82
C ARG A 11 -33.96 -23.47 5.48
N LYS A 12 -33.37 -24.67 5.35
CA LYS A 12 -31.95 -24.83 5.01
C LYS A 12 -31.63 -24.34 3.59
N LYS A 13 -32.52 -24.58 2.62
CA LYS A 13 -32.38 -24.07 1.25
C LYS A 13 -32.58 -22.55 1.16
N THR A 14 -33.53 -21.98 1.90
CA THR A 14 -33.77 -20.52 1.91
C THR A 14 -32.63 -19.76 2.61
N ILE A 15 -32.05 -20.32 3.68
CA ILE A 15 -30.87 -19.74 4.36
C ILE A 15 -29.63 -19.84 3.46
N SER A 16 -29.43 -20.97 2.77
CA SER A 16 -28.33 -21.13 1.80
C SER A 16 -28.44 -20.21 0.58
N SER A 17 -29.65 -19.87 0.14
CA SER A 17 -29.85 -18.88 -0.92
C SER A 17 -29.75 -17.43 -0.42
N MET A 18 -30.07 -17.15 0.85
CA MET A 18 -29.85 -15.83 1.45
C MET A 18 -28.37 -15.53 1.62
N ASP A 19 -27.54 -16.51 1.99
CA ASP A 19 -26.08 -16.35 2.07
C ASP A 19 -25.42 -16.02 0.71
N LYS A 20 -26.05 -16.45 -0.41
CA LYS A 20 -25.59 -16.06 -1.76
C LYS A 20 -26.03 -14.64 -2.16
N VAL A 21 -27.10 -14.11 -1.56
CA VAL A 21 -27.60 -12.74 -1.81
C VAL A 21 -26.91 -11.69 -0.93
N PHE A 22 -26.29 -12.09 0.20
CA PHE A 22 -25.44 -11.20 1.00
C PHE A 22 -24.12 -10.78 0.33
N ASN A 23 -23.76 -11.35 -0.82
CA ASN A 23 -22.55 -10.98 -1.58
C ASN A 23 -22.71 -9.76 -2.51
N LEU A 24 -23.88 -9.11 -2.53
CA LEU A 24 -24.17 -7.94 -3.38
C LEU A 24 -24.29 -6.60 -2.62
N LYS A 25 -24.10 -6.56 -1.29
CA LYS A 25 -24.28 -5.33 -0.49
C LYS A 25 -23.23 -5.10 0.61
N GLN A 26 -21.94 -5.20 0.28
CA GLN A 26 -20.97 -4.31 0.92
C GLN A 26 -20.57 -3.23 -0.07
N ILE A 27 -21.51 -2.31 -0.29
CA ILE A 27 -21.18 -0.91 -0.57
C ILE A 27 -20.38 -0.48 0.66
N GLY A 28 -19.06 -0.39 0.47
CA GLY A 28 -18.08 -0.52 1.54
C GLY A 28 -18.21 0.51 2.66
N THR A 29 -18.76 0.09 3.80
CA THR A 29 -18.44 0.72 5.08
C THR A 29 -17.12 0.14 5.56
N ILE A 30 -16.10 0.94 5.38
CA ILE A 30 -14.70 0.60 5.50
C ILE A 30 -14.30 0.82 6.96
N GLY A 31 -14.29 -0.26 7.76
CA GLY A 31 -13.95 -0.21 9.20
C GLY A 31 -12.59 0.44 9.48
N ASN A 32 -12.55 1.32 10.48
CA ASN A 32 -11.56 2.39 10.76
C ASN A 32 -10.06 2.06 10.90
N VAL A 33 -9.50 1.01 10.27
CA VAL A 33 -8.04 0.80 10.25
C VAL A 33 -7.61 0.27 8.88
N TYR A 34 -7.04 1.16 8.05
CA TYR A 34 -6.40 0.77 6.80
C TYR A 34 -4.92 1.08 6.85
N SER A 35 -4.14 0.13 7.36
CA SER A 35 -2.74 0.07 6.98
C SER A 35 -2.64 -0.11 5.47
N VAL A 36 -1.59 0.42 4.85
CA VAL A 36 -1.28 0.25 3.43
C VAL A 36 -1.29 -1.22 3.05
N ARG A 37 -0.80 -2.09 3.93
CA ARG A 37 -0.88 -3.55 3.77
C ARG A 37 -2.31 -4.05 3.53
N THR A 38 -3.30 -3.60 4.31
CA THR A 38 -4.70 -4.01 4.13
C THR A 38 -5.26 -3.51 2.80
N ILE A 39 -4.93 -2.28 2.41
CA ILE A 39 -5.37 -1.71 1.13
C ILE A 39 -4.73 -2.47 -0.03
N VAL A 40 -3.43 -2.75 0.02
CA VAL A 40 -2.68 -3.56 -0.95
C VAL A 40 -3.30 -4.95 -1.05
N GLY A 41 -3.55 -5.62 0.07
CA GLY A 41 -4.15 -6.96 0.06
C GLY A 41 -5.52 -7.00 -0.62
N ARG A 42 -6.36 -5.98 -0.39
CA ARG A 42 -7.65 -5.83 -1.09
C ARG A 42 -7.46 -5.52 -2.57
N TYR A 43 -6.56 -4.62 -2.93
CA TYR A 43 -6.22 -4.32 -4.32
C TYR A 43 -5.85 -5.60 -5.06
N LEU A 44 -4.93 -6.39 -4.53
CA LEU A 44 -4.49 -7.64 -5.13
C LEU A 44 -5.61 -8.67 -5.25
N LYS A 45 -6.43 -8.82 -4.23
CA LYS A 45 -7.61 -9.68 -4.27
C LYS A 45 -8.56 -9.28 -5.40
N TYR A 46 -8.90 -7.99 -5.48
CA TYR A 46 -9.83 -7.46 -6.48
C TYR A 46 -9.25 -7.47 -7.89
N SER A 47 -7.93 -7.33 -8.04
CA SER A 47 -7.26 -7.51 -9.32
C SER A 47 -7.32 -8.96 -9.78
N ASN A 48 -7.07 -9.91 -8.86
CA ASN A 48 -7.09 -11.34 -9.18
C ASN A 48 -8.50 -11.87 -9.50
N ASP A 49 -9.54 -11.34 -8.87
CA ASP A 49 -10.93 -11.72 -9.14
C ASP A 49 -11.59 -10.90 -10.27
N GLY A 50 -10.84 -9.98 -10.89
CA GLY A 50 -11.31 -9.14 -12.00
C GLY A 50 -12.30 -8.04 -11.62
N THR A 51 -12.55 -7.80 -10.32
CA THR A 51 -13.55 -6.82 -9.87
C THR A 51 -12.97 -5.43 -9.58
N ILE A 52 -11.66 -5.21 -9.70
CA ILE A 52 -10.95 -3.98 -9.31
C ILE A 52 -11.57 -2.68 -9.85
N ASN A 53 -12.07 -2.69 -11.08
CA ASN A 53 -12.66 -1.50 -11.73
C ASN A 53 -13.96 -1.03 -11.04
N ASN A 54 -14.61 -1.91 -10.27
CA ASN A 54 -15.87 -1.63 -9.57
C ASN A 54 -15.67 -1.36 -8.07
N ARG A 55 -14.41 -1.22 -7.62
CA ARG A 55 -14.07 -1.10 -6.19
C ARG A 55 -13.54 0.28 -5.86
N LEU A 56 -14.02 0.80 -4.73
CA LEU A 56 -13.60 2.06 -4.15
C LEU A 56 -12.93 1.83 -2.80
N VAL A 57 -11.92 2.63 -2.48
CA VAL A 57 -11.36 2.80 -1.15
C VAL A 57 -11.88 4.12 -0.57
N ASN A 58 -12.32 4.10 0.69
CA ASN A 58 -12.69 5.32 1.39
C ASN A 58 -11.50 5.79 2.24
N VAL A 59 -11.04 7.02 1.99
CA VAL A 59 -9.94 7.65 2.71
C VAL A 59 -10.44 8.99 3.20
N LYS A 60 -10.51 9.16 4.53
CA LYS A 60 -10.99 10.39 5.18
C LYS A 60 -12.37 10.85 4.65
N GLY A 61 -13.28 9.91 4.39
CA GLY A 61 -14.62 10.20 3.87
C GLY A 61 -14.71 10.31 2.35
N VAL A 62 -13.59 10.38 1.63
CA VAL A 62 -13.55 10.46 0.16
C VAL A 62 -13.45 9.06 -0.44
N SER A 63 -14.36 8.74 -1.35
CA SER A 63 -14.32 7.48 -2.10
C SER A 63 -13.47 7.62 -3.35
N ILE A 64 -12.42 6.80 -3.46
CA ILE A 64 -11.44 6.83 -4.54
C ILE A 64 -11.42 5.46 -5.23
N PRO A 65 -11.44 5.38 -6.57
CA PRO A 65 -11.23 4.10 -7.28
C PRO A 65 -9.90 3.45 -6.90
N TYR A 66 -9.91 2.14 -6.63
CA TYR A 66 -8.66 1.43 -6.33
C TYR A 66 -7.63 1.56 -7.46
N THR A 67 -8.08 1.61 -8.72
CA THR A 67 -7.21 1.73 -9.90
C THR A 67 -6.46 3.06 -9.98
N SER A 68 -7.03 4.14 -9.44
CA SER A 68 -6.37 5.46 -9.42
C SER A 68 -5.58 5.71 -8.14
N PHE A 69 -5.84 4.94 -7.07
CA PHE A 69 -5.22 5.13 -5.76
C PHE A 69 -3.76 4.63 -5.68
N PHE A 70 -3.33 3.81 -6.65
CA PHE A 70 -1.98 3.25 -6.71
C PHE A 70 -1.19 3.88 -7.85
N LYS A 71 0.02 4.36 -7.56
CA LYS A 71 0.92 5.00 -8.53
C LYS A 71 2.31 4.41 -8.49
N ILE A 72 2.80 3.92 -9.64
CA ILE A 72 4.17 3.40 -9.74
C ILE A 72 5.19 4.55 -9.68
N ILE A 73 6.26 4.42 -8.91
CA ILE A 73 7.33 5.42 -8.92
C ILE A 73 8.19 5.19 -10.16
N TRP A 74 7.87 5.84 -11.28
CA TRP A 74 8.66 5.82 -12.51
C TRP A 74 8.19 6.91 -13.48
N GLU A 75 9.06 7.87 -13.80
CA GLU A 75 8.91 8.84 -14.91
C GLU A 75 7.58 9.62 -14.92
N GLN A 76 6.95 9.78 -13.76
CA GLN A 76 5.80 10.66 -13.59
C GLN A 76 6.28 12.05 -13.20
N ASP A 77 5.67 13.07 -13.79
CA ASP A 77 5.84 14.46 -13.37
C ASP A 77 5.40 14.64 -11.92
N VAL A 78 6.36 14.94 -11.05
CA VAL A 78 6.13 15.06 -9.61
C VAL A 78 5.19 16.22 -9.29
N THR A 79 5.18 17.29 -10.09
CA THR A 79 4.40 18.50 -9.82
C THR A 79 2.90 18.21 -9.82
N LYS A 80 2.47 17.31 -10.72
CA LYS A 80 1.09 16.80 -10.83
C LYS A 80 0.69 15.85 -9.71
N LEU A 81 1.65 15.37 -8.92
CA LEU A 81 1.45 14.42 -7.83
C LEU A 81 1.46 15.09 -6.46
N LEU A 82 1.89 16.36 -6.36
CA LEU A 82 2.07 17.04 -5.09
C LEU A 82 0.76 17.26 -4.34
N GLU A 83 -0.42 17.20 -4.96
CA GLU A 83 -1.67 17.57 -4.31
C GLU A 83 -2.44 16.41 -3.67
N THR A 84 -2.05 15.16 -3.93
CA THR A 84 -2.85 14.00 -3.52
C THR A 84 -2.06 13.02 -2.67
N GLU A 85 -2.70 12.54 -1.60
CA GLU A 85 -2.19 11.42 -0.81
C GLU A 85 -2.63 10.12 -1.49
N LEU A 86 -1.68 9.42 -2.11
CA LEU A 86 -1.91 8.16 -2.83
C LEU A 86 -0.96 7.08 -2.28
N ILE A 87 -1.15 5.84 -2.70
CA ILE A 87 -0.17 4.78 -2.49
C ILE A 87 0.82 4.79 -3.66
N TYR A 88 2.06 5.12 -3.38
CA TYR A 88 3.16 5.03 -4.31
C TYR A 88 3.91 3.72 -4.12
N TYR A 89 4.41 3.11 -5.20
CA TYR A 89 5.06 1.82 -5.10
C TYR A 89 6.17 1.58 -6.10
N GLY A 90 7.04 0.63 -5.78
CA GLY A 90 8.11 0.16 -6.66
C GLY A 90 9.21 -0.58 -5.93
N TRP A 91 10.21 -1.02 -6.69
CA TRP A 91 11.42 -1.62 -6.14
C TRP A 91 12.29 -0.55 -5.47
N ALA A 92 12.80 -0.86 -4.28
CA ALA A 92 13.66 0.03 -3.51
C ALA A 92 14.82 -0.72 -2.84
N TYR A 93 15.93 -0.01 -2.66
CA TYR A 93 16.98 -0.38 -1.73
C TYR A 93 16.53 -0.06 -0.30
N ILE A 94 16.77 -0.99 0.62
CA ILE A 94 16.37 -0.91 2.03
C ILE A 94 17.64 -1.03 2.87
N ASP A 95 18.29 0.11 3.05
CA ASP A 95 19.59 0.19 3.71
C ASP A 95 19.39 0.45 5.21
N LYS A 96 20.06 -0.34 6.05
CA LYS A 96 20.07 -0.13 7.50
C LYS A 96 21.11 0.94 7.86
N TYR A 97 20.71 1.87 8.71
CA TYR A 97 21.55 2.91 9.31
C TYR A 97 21.38 2.89 10.84
N ASP A 98 22.30 3.51 11.57
CA ASP A 98 22.26 3.54 13.05
C ASP A 98 20.96 4.12 13.62
N LYS A 99 20.31 5.04 12.88
CA LYS A 99 19.10 5.74 13.31
C LYS A 99 17.80 5.13 12.75
N GLY A 100 17.87 4.07 11.94
CA GLY A 100 16.71 3.50 11.26
C GLY A 100 17.03 2.92 9.88
N TYR A 101 16.04 2.95 8.99
CA TYR A 101 16.17 2.41 7.64
C TYR A 101 15.95 3.50 6.61
N LYS A 102 16.84 3.58 5.62
CA LYS A 102 16.66 4.42 4.45
C LYS A 102 16.10 3.56 3.32
N ILE A 103 14.97 4.00 2.78
CA ILE A 103 14.33 3.35 1.64
C ILE A 103 14.56 4.26 0.44
N LYS A 104 15.30 3.78 -0.57
CA LYS A 104 15.57 4.51 -1.81
C LYS A 104 15.01 3.73 -2.99
N PHE A 105 13.98 4.28 -3.65
CA PHE A 105 13.42 3.66 -4.84
C PHE A 105 14.44 3.62 -5.96
N LYS A 106 14.42 2.53 -6.75
CA LYS A 106 15.31 2.33 -7.89
C LYS A 106 15.00 3.27 -9.05
N LYS A 107 13.76 3.70 -9.14
CA LYS A 107 13.23 4.59 -10.16
C LYS A 107 12.92 5.96 -9.55
N SER A 108 12.84 6.95 -10.43
CA SER A 108 12.71 8.37 -10.09
C SER A 108 11.42 8.95 -10.63
N PHE A 109 11.00 10.08 -10.08
CA PHE A 109 10.02 10.96 -10.72
C PHE A 109 10.72 11.94 -11.66
N LEU A 110 9.95 12.56 -12.57
CA LEU A 110 10.40 13.69 -13.36
C LEU A 110 10.14 14.99 -12.58
N GLY A 111 11.15 15.84 -12.52
CA GLY A 111 11.03 17.23 -12.07
C GLY A 111 10.44 18.12 -13.15
N GLU A 112 10.13 19.36 -12.78
CA GLU A 112 9.60 20.39 -13.67
C GLU A 112 10.52 20.70 -14.86
N ASP A 113 11.84 20.59 -14.65
CA ASP A 113 12.88 20.78 -15.65
C ASP A 113 13.14 19.52 -16.50
N GLY A 114 12.34 18.47 -16.35
CA GLY A 114 12.56 17.16 -16.97
C GLY A 114 13.68 16.34 -16.32
N GLY A 115 14.34 16.86 -15.28
CA GLY A 115 15.38 16.15 -14.55
C GLY A 115 14.82 15.00 -13.71
N LEU A 116 15.58 13.91 -13.56
CA LEU A 116 15.18 12.81 -12.70
C LEU A 116 15.39 13.16 -11.22
N LEU A 117 14.32 13.09 -10.44
CA LEU A 117 14.35 13.30 -8.99
C LEU A 117 14.35 11.95 -8.27
N PRO A 118 15.46 11.55 -7.62
CA PRO A 118 15.52 10.34 -6.82
C PRO A 118 14.46 10.36 -5.72
N VAL A 119 13.84 9.21 -5.48
CA VAL A 119 12.77 9.09 -4.46
C VAL A 119 13.29 8.27 -3.28
N SER A 120 13.23 8.83 -2.08
CA SER A 120 13.64 8.12 -0.87
C SER A 120 12.94 8.64 0.37
N PHE A 121 12.74 7.78 1.35
CA PHE A 121 12.25 8.15 2.67
C PHE A 121 13.00 7.42 3.78
N PHE A 122 12.81 7.87 5.01
CA PHE A 122 13.50 7.31 6.18
C PHE A 122 12.49 6.82 7.22
N ILE A 123 12.65 5.58 7.66
CA ILE A 123 11.92 5.03 8.80
C ILE A 123 12.84 5.07 10.01
N SER A 124 12.59 6.01 10.92
CA SER A 124 13.41 6.16 12.12
C SER A 124 13.17 5.04 13.16
N HIS A 125 14.17 4.72 13.97
CA HIS A 125 13.99 3.85 15.15
C HIS A 125 12.91 4.37 16.08
N LYS A 126 12.79 5.70 16.27
CA LYS A 126 11.73 6.29 17.08
C LYS A 126 10.33 5.98 16.52
N THR A 127 10.15 5.99 15.20
CA THR A 127 8.90 5.61 14.54
C THR A 127 8.60 4.13 14.77
N ILE A 128 9.62 3.27 14.64
CA ILE A 128 9.49 1.83 14.85
C ILE A 128 9.12 1.51 16.30
N GLU A 129 9.84 2.09 17.26
CA GLU A 129 9.68 1.77 18.68
C GLU A 129 8.31 2.15 19.22
N LYS A 130 7.75 3.27 18.76
CA LYS A 130 6.42 3.77 19.12
C LYS A 130 5.27 2.93 18.54
N TYR A 131 5.52 2.10 17.53
CA TYR A 131 4.45 1.40 16.82
C TYR A 131 4.05 0.11 17.57
N PRO A 132 2.76 -0.08 17.94
CA PRO A 132 2.34 -1.22 18.76
C PRO A 132 2.58 -2.59 18.12
N ILE A 133 2.46 -2.71 16.79
CA ILE A 133 2.56 -3.98 16.05
C ILE A 133 3.84 -4.01 15.18
N LYS A 134 4.98 -3.66 15.78
CA LYS A 134 6.26 -3.45 15.06
C LYS A 134 6.98 -4.72 14.60
N LYS A 135 6.74 -5.87 15.25
CA LYS A 135 7.50 -7.12 15.00
C LYS A 135 7.52 -7.52 13.52
N LEU A 136 6.36 -7.51 12.85
CA LEU A 136 6.26 -7.95 11.46
C LEU A 136 7.01 -7.04 10.48
N VAL A 137 6.91 -5.72 10.65
CA VAL A 137 7.62 -4.74 9.80
C VAL A 137 9.12 -4.81 10.05
N ILE A 138 9.54 -4.90 11.32
CA ILE A 138 10.96 -5.04 11.70
C ILE A 138 11.55 -6.31 11.09
N THR A 139 10.88 -7.47 11.22
CA THR A 139 11.39 -8.73 10.66
C THR A 139 11.62 -8.63 9.16
N ARG A 140 10.71 -7.98 8.43
CA ARG A 140 10.86 -7.79 6.98
C ARG A 140 11.98 -6.82 6.62
N LEU A 141 12.05 -5.67 7.30
CA LEU A 141 13.12 -4.68 7.11
C LEU A 141 14.49 -5.32 7.37
N ALA A 142 14.64 -5.99 8.52
CA ALA A 142 15.87 -6.68 8.90
C ALA A 142 16.24 -7.75 7.87
N GLY A 143 15.29 -8.63 7.52
CA GLY A 143 15.52 -9.72 6.58
C GLY A 143 15.91 -9.27 5.17
N ILE A 144 15.37 -8.15 4.68
CA ILE A 144 15.76 -7.58 3.38
C ILE A 144 17.11 -6.87 3.49
N SER A 145 17.31 -6.07 4.54
CA SER A 145 18.55 -5.29 4.73
C SER A 145 19.81 -6.13 4.91
N SER A 146 19.67 -7.39 5.34
CA SER A 146 20.78 -8.34 5.48
C SER A 146 21.11 -9.11 4.20
N MET A 147 20.37 -8.90 3.11
CA MET A 147 20.64 -9.56 1.83
C MET A 147 21.86 -8.95 1.13
N ALA A 148 22.60 -9.75 0.35
CA ALA A 148 23.72 -9.26 -0.48
C ALA A 148 23.31 -8.12 -1.43
N LYS A 149 22.05 -8.11 -1.87
CA LYS A 149 21.38 -6.99 -2.53
C LYS A 149 20.15 -6.62 -1.71
N PRO A 150 20.16 -5.55 -0.90
CA PRO A 150 19.09 -5.24 0.04
C PRO A 150 17.90 -4.58 -0.67
N VAL A 151 17.28 -5.32 -1.59
CA VAL A 151 16.19 -4.83 -2.44
C VAL A 151 14.89 -5.47 -2.02
N GLY A 152 13.85 -4.66 -1.89
CA GLY A 152 12.47 -5.11 -1.68
C GLY A 152 11.47 -4.31 -2.51
N PHE A 153 10.24 -4.79 -2.54
CA PHE A 153 9.10 -4.10 -3.12
C PHE A 153 8.38 -3.30 -2.03
N VAL A 154 8.24 -2.00 -2.23
CA VAL A 154 7.73 -1.09 -1.21
C VAL A 154 6.49 -0.38 -1.72
N PHE A 155 5.49 -0.27 -0.85
CA PHE A 155 4.33 0.60 -0.96
C PHE A 155 4.41 1.65 0.13
N ILE A 156 4.15 2.90 -0.21
CA ILE A 156 4.09 4.02 0.73
C ILE A 156 2.88 4.90 0.45
N TYR A 157 2.07 5.13 1.48
CA TYR A 157 1.00 6.11 1.45
C TYR A 157 1.50 7.46 1.94
N GLY A 158 1.23 8.50 1.18
CA GLY A 158 1.54 9.87 1.59
C GLY A 158 1.59 10.82 0.40
N LYS A 159 1.86 12.08 0.69
CA LYS A 159 2.06 13.12 -0.32
C LYS A 159 3.55 13.24 -0.64
N PRO A 160 3.98 13.14 -1.92
CA PRO A 160 5.36 13.37 -2.28
C PRO A 160 5.72 14.83 -2.04
N ARG A 161 6.94 15.08 -1.59
CA ARG A 161 7.48 16.42 -1.35
C ARG A 161 8.90 16.52 -1.89
N ILE A 162 9.20 17.61 -2.58
CA ILE A 162 10.54 17.88 -3.09
C ILE A 162 11.35 18.54 -1.98
N TYR A 163 12.55 18.01 -1.75
CA TYR A 163 13.52 18.56 -0.82
C TYR A 163 14.84 18.81 -1.54
N THR A 164 15.59 19.80 -1.06
CA THR A 164 16.99 20.01 -1.45
C THR A 164 17.89 19.46 -0.36
N SER A 165 18.81 18.57 -0.72
CA SER A 165 19.80 18.04 0.23
C SER A 165 20.74 19.16 0.69
N PRO A 166 20.86 19.44 2.00
CA PRO A 166 21.79 20.46 2.48
C PRO A 166 23.26 20.16 2.16
N GLN A 167 23.59 18.88 2.06
CA GLN A 167 24.96 18.39 1.85
C GLN A 167 25.37 18.39 0.38
N SER A 168 24.48 17.93 -0.50
CA SER A 168 24.79 17.75 -1.92
C SER A 168 24.17 18.82 -2.83
N GLN A 169 23.29 19.66 -2.30
CA GLN A 169 22.48 20.64 -3.04
C GLN A 169 21.59 20.03 -4.15
N LYS A 170 21.46 18.69 -4.18
CA LYS A 170 20.60 17.99 -5.14
C LYS A 170 19.16 17.91 -4.63
N LYS A 171 18.21 18.11 -5.56
CA LYS A 171 16.78 17.89 -5.31
C LYS A 171 16.47 16.39 -5.27
N TYR A 172 15.53 16.00 -4.43
CA TYR A 172 15.01 14.64 -4.32
C TYR A 172 13.57 14.67 -3.80
N VAL A 173 12.84 13.58 -3.98
CA VAL A 173 11.48 13.43 -3.46
C VAL A 173 11.51 12.58 -2.20
N ASN A 174 10.77 13.02 -1.20
CA ASN A 174 10.61 12.35 0.09
C ASN A 174 9.13 12.19 0.44
N PHE A 175 8.86 11.28 1.37
CA PHE A 175 7.57 11.02 1.98
C PHE A 175 7.73 11.05 3.49
N ASP A 176 6.85 11.77 4.17
CA ASP A 176 6.84 11.83 5.63
C ASP A 176 6.22 10.54 6.22
N VAL A 177 7.04 9.72 6.88
CA VAL A 177 6.59 8.48 7.54
C VAL A 177 6.58 8.64 9.05
N PHE A 178 5.42 9.03 9.58
CA PHE A 178 5.19 9.17 11.02
C PHE A 178 4.49 7.95 11.65
N ASN A 179 3.91 7.06 10.83
CA ASN A 179 3.29 5.81 11.27
C ASN A 179 3.67 4.67 10.32
N LEU A 180 3.99 3.49 10.85
CA LEU A 180 4.29 2.29 10.06
C LEU A 180 3.09 1.73 9.30
N ASP A 181 1.85 2.13 9.65
CA ASP A 181 0.67 1.80 8.85
C ASP A 181 0.74 2.38 7.43
N PHE A 182 1.57 3.39 7.20
CA PHE A 182 1.69 4.04 5.89
C PHE A 182 2.63 3.30 4.94
N VAL A 183 3.25 2.21 5.38
CA VAL A 183 4.23 1.50 4.57
C VAL A 183 3.92 0.00 4.58
N ASP A 184 3.98 -0.62 3.41
CA ASP A 184 4.08 -2.08 3.29
C ASP A 184 5.34 -2.44 2.51
N ILE A 185 6.08 -3.42 3.02
CA ILE A 185 7.37 -3.83 2.50
C ILE A 185 7.32 -5.32 2.28
N ASN A 186 7.71 -5.77 1.10
CA ASN A 186 7.72 -7.17 0.69
C ASN A 186 9.07 -7.51 0.05
N LYS A 187 9.51 -8.76 0.19
CA LYS A 187 10.74 -9.22 -0.46
C LYS A 187 10.58 -9.24 -1.98
N ASP A 188 9.44 -9.79 -2.42
CA ASP A 188 9.07 -9.90 -3.83
C ASP A 188 7.93 -8.92 -4.18
N SER A 189 7.75 -8.63 -5.46
CA SER A 189 6.61 -7.83 -5.94
C SER A 189 5.32 -8.63 -5.76
N PRO A 190 4.36 -8.15 -4.95
CA PRO A 190 3.06 -8.80 -4.89
C PRO A 190 2.13 -8.30 -6.01
N MET A 191 2.53 -7.27 -6.77
CA MET A 191 1.74 -6.77 -7.90
C MET A 191 1.61 -7.85 -8.98
N PRO A 192 0.45 -7.96 -9.64
CA PRO A 192 0.29 -8.84 -10.79
C PRO A 192 1.36 -8.52 -11.85
N LYS A 193 1.88 -9.53 -12.52
CA LYS A 193 2.74 -9.30 -13.69
C LYS A 193 1.86 -8.60 -14.73
N SER A 194 2.24 -7.39 -15.12
CA SER A 194 1.63 -6.72 -16.26
C SER A 194 1.82 -7.61 -17.49
N HIS A 195 0.71 -8.04 -18.09
CA HIS A 195 0.70 -8.69 -19.40
C HIS A 195 1.05 -7.67 -20.49
#